data_AF-A0AA88PPK2-F1
#
_entry.id   AF-A0AA88PPK2-F1
#
_cell.length_a   1.000
_cell.length_b   1.000
_cell.length_c   1.000
_cell.angle_alpha   90.00
_cell.angle_beta   90.00
_cell.angle_gamma   90.00
#
_symmetry.space_group_name_H-M   'P 1'
#
loop_
_entity.id
_entity.type
_entity.pdbx_description
1 polymer ?
#
loop_
_entity_poly.entity_id
_entity_poly.type
_entity_poly.pdbx_seq_one_letter_code
_entity_poly.pdbx_strand_id
1 'polypeptide(L)'
;MGTGGGPPTQDFTAAEELALELNKGKPVIEGIQGGTATDSGLSRETGLFIQVSGNALTLVEPPDYDLPREGTSAASADDDETVTDPDTVQPDKQFGNINSQTVRHVYTTHLKRQIELAEVKIKLKKTKLQDMELDMEIKRKTLKKLDLEIQKLERELQAHK
;
A
#
# COMPACT_ATOMS: atom_id res chain seq x y z
N MET A 1 25.86 32.12 -41.77
CA MET A 1 26.26 32.14 -40.35
C MET A 1 25.21 32.93 -39.60
N GLY A 2 24.16 32.28 -39.09
CA GLY A 2 23.09 32.95 -38.35
C GLY A 2 22.79 32.11 -37.11
N THR A 3 23.23 32.59 -35.94
CA THR A 3 22.87 31.99 -34.65
C THR A 3 21.50 32.54 -34.26
N GLY A 4 20.47 31.70 -34.41
CA GLY A 4 19.11 32.03 -33.99
C GLY A 4 19.07 32.20 -32.47
N GLY A 5 19.04 33.45 -32.01
CA GLY A 5 18.71 33.79 -30.64
C GLY A 5 17.25 33.45 -30.38
N GLY A 6 17.00 32.28 -29.80
CA GLY A 6 15.72 31.97 -29.20
C GLY A 6 15.41 32.93 -28.05
N PRO A 7 14.13 33.07 -27.66
CA PRO A 7 13.76 33.86 -26.50
C PRO A 7 14.55 33.39 -25.27
N PRO A 8 14.84 34.29 -24.31
CA PRO A 8 15.57 33.91 -23.10
C PRO A 8 14.88 32.70 -22.46
N THR A 9 15.67 31.70 -22.10
CA THR A 9 15.19 30.52 -21.37
C THR A 9 14.44 31.01 -20.14
N GLN A 10 13.16 30.68 -20.08
CA GLN A 10 12.29 30.99 -18.96
C GLN A 10 12.91 30.35 -17.71
N ASP A 11 13.13 31.14 -16.66
CA ASP A 11 13.60 30.62 -15.38
C ASP A 11 12.62 29.55 -14.90
N PHE A 12 13.16 28.43 -14.45
CA PHE A 12 12.34 27.33 -13.94
C PHE A 12 11.47 27.83 -12.79
N THR A 13 10.20 27.48 -12.82
CA THR A 13 9.32 27.71 -11.67
C THR A 13 9.82 26.87 -10.48
N ALA A 14 9.51 27.29 -9.25
CA ALA A 14 9.88 26.54 -8.05
C ALA A 14 9.41 25.07 -8.08
N ALA A 15 8.31 24.78 -8.79
CA ALA A 15 7.82 23.43 -9.00
C ALA A 15 8.71 22.62 -9.97
N GLU A 16 9.20 23.26 -11.03
CA GLU A 16 10.09 22.63 -12.02
C GLU A 16 11.50 22.39 -11.45
N GLU A 17 12.04 23.32 -10.65
CA GLU A 17 13.31 23.11 -9.95
C GLU A 17 13.22 21.92 -8.99
N LEU A 18 12.15 21.84 -8.20
CA LEU A 18 11.92 20.74 -7.28
C LEU A 18 11.73 19.41 -8.04
N ALA A 19 11.05 19.43 -9.19
CA ALA A 19 10.93 18.26 -10.05
C ALA A 19 12.28 17.80 -10.61
N LEU A 20 13.17 18.71 -11.00
CA LEU A 20 14.53 18.40 -11.45
C LEU A 20 15.38 17.83 -10.30
N GLU A 21 15.29 18.41 -9.10
CA GLU A 21 15.97 17.90 -7.91
C GLU A 21 15.52 16.48 -7.54
N LEU A 22 14.22 16.21 -7.59
CA LEU A 22 13.66 14.88 -7.33
C LEU A 22 14.08 13.82 -8.36
N ASN A 23 14.54 14.25 -9.54
CA ASN A 23 14.98 13.37 -10.61
C ASN A 23 16.51 13.26 -10.71
N LYS A 24 17.28 13.99 -9.88
CA LYS A 24 18.75 13.83 -9.82
C LYS A 24 19.11 12.38 -9.46
N GLY A 25 19.88 11.74 -10.33
CA GLY A 25 20.39 10.38 -10.12
C GLY A 25 19.40 9.25 -10.42
N LYS A 26 18.17 9.56 -10.87
CA LYS A 26 17.27 8.52 -11.39
C LYS A 26 17.64 8.18 -12.83
N PRO A 27 17.67 6.88 -13.20
CA PRO A 27 17.89 6.50 -14.58
C PRO A 27 16.76 7.06 -15.45
N VAL A 28 17.13 7.84 -16.46
CA VAL A 28 16.19 8.29 -17.50
C VAL A 28 15.98 7.09 -18.43
N ILE A 29 14.80 6.49 -18.38
CA ILE A 29 14.40 5.44 -19.32
C ILE A 29 13.79 6.11 -20.53
N GLU A 30 14.47 6.03 -21.67
CA GLU A 30 13.86 6.36 -22.95
C GLU A 30 12.64 5.45 -23.16
N GLY A 31 11.52 6.03 -23.58
CA GLY A 31 10.31 5.26 -23.85
C GLY A 31 10.55 4.20 -24.92
N ILE A 32 10.08 2.98 -24.70
CA ILE A 32 10.12 1.94 -25.75
C ILE A 32 9.22 2.36 -26.91
N GLN A 33 9.76 2.42 -28.12
CA GLN A 33 8.97 2.69 -29.32
C GLN A 33 8.06 1.48 -29.59
N GLY A 34 6.74 1.67 -29.46
CA GLY A 34 5.73 0.63 -29.75
C GLY A 34 4.77 0.28 -28.62
N GLY A 35 4.76 1.01 -27.50
CA GLY A 35 3.77 0.79 -26.44
C GLY A 35 2.36 1.22 -26.86
N THR A 36 1.60 0.33 -27.50
CA THR A 36 0.15 0.51 -27.66
C THR A 36 -0.54 0.11 -26.36
N ALA A 37 -1.47 0.93 -25.87
CA ALA A 37 -2.34 0.58 -24.77
C ALA A 37 -3.14 -0.67 -25.14
N THR A 38 -2.88 -1.79 -24.47
CA THR A 38 -3.80 -2.93 -24.48
C THR A 38 -4.97 -2.55 -23.59
N ASP A 39 -6.16 -2.44 -24.18
CA ASP A 39 -7.42 -2.39 -23.47
C ASP A 39 -7.52 -3.65 -22.60
N SER A 40 -7.32 -3.49 -21.30
CA SER A 40 -7.49 -4.56 -20.32
C SER A 40 -8.98 -4.84 -20.20
N GLY A 41 -9.53 -5.57 -21.17
CA GLY A 41 -10.90 -6.07 -21.12
C GLY A 41 -11.15 -6.77 -19.80
N LEU A 42 -12.39 -6.67 -19.31
CA LEU A 42 -12.87 -7.25 -18.05
C LEU A 42 -12.24 -8.63 -17.81
N SER A 43 -11.49 -8.75 -16.70
CA SER A 43 -10.95 -10.01 -16.20
C SER A 43 -12.08 -11.00 -16.01
N ARG A 44 -12.31 -11.83 -17.01
CA ARG A 44 -13.30 -12.89 -16.95
C ARG A 44 -12.68 -13.98 -16.09
N GLU A 45 -13.06 -14.05 -14.82
CA GLU A 45 -12.75 -15.20 -13.96
C GLU A 45 -13.47 -16.42 -14.55
N THR A 46 -12.85 -17.02 -15.57
CA THR A 46 -13.16 -18.37 -15.99
C THR A 46 -12.54 -19.24 -14.91
N GLY A 47 -13.33 -19.91 -14.07
CA GLY A 47 -12.84 -20.79 -13.00
C GLY A 47 -12.07 -22.03 -13.50
N LEU A 48 -11.33 -21.90 -14.59
CA LEU A 48 -10.60 -22.94 -15.29
C LEU A 48 -9.18 -23.02 -14.75
N PHE A 49 -8.64 -24.24 -14.70
CA PHE A 49 -7.29 -24.54 -14.25
C PHE A 49 -6.35 -24.70 -15.44
N ILE A 50 -5.10 -24.28 -15.26
CA ILE A 50 -4.05 -24.53 -16.25
C ILE A 50 -3.45 -25.91 -15.96
N GLN A 51 -3.57 -26.83 -16.91
CA GLN A 51 -2.87 -28.10 -16.92
C GLN A 51 -1.61 -27.98 -17.78
N VAL A 52 -0.48 -28.42 -17.24
CA VAL A 52 0.81 -28.46 -17.94
C VAL A 52 1.14 -29.90 -18.29
N SER A 53 1.23 -30.22 -19.57
CA SER A 53 1.65 -31.53 -20.07
C SER A 53 2.85 -31.37 -21.00
N GLY A 54 4.04 -31.69 -20.49
CA GLY A 54 5.30 -31.43 -21.19
C GLY A 54 5.50 -29.93 -21.46
N ASN A 55 5.61 -29.56 -22.74
CA ASN A 55 5.76 -28.17 -23.20
C ASN A 55 4.42 -27.51 -23.61
N ALA A 56 3.29 -28.17 -23.38
CA ALA A 56 1.97 -27.64 -23.73
C ALA A 56 1.19 -27.19 -22.49
N LEU A 57 0.51 -26.04 -22.62
CA LEU A 57 -0.39 -25.49 -21.62
C LEU A 57 -1.83 -25.62 -22.13
N THR A 58 -2.70 -26.28 -21.35
CA THR A 58 -4.12 -26.46 -21.68
C THR A 58 -5.01 -25.96 -20.55
N LEU A 59 -6.17 -25.40 -20.89
CA LEU A 59 -7.14 -24.87 -19.94
C LEU A 59 -8.23 -25.92 -19.69
N VAL A 60 -8.49 -26.28 -18.43
CA VAL A 60 -9.35 -27.41 -18.02
C VAL A 60 -10.37 -26.97 -16.97
N GLU A 61 -11.58 -27.52 -17.02
CA GLU A 61 -12.61 -27.27 -15.99
C GLU A 61 -12.26 -27.88 -14.63
N PRO A 62 -12.72 -27.27 -13.51
CA PRO A 62 -12.58 -27.86 -12.18
C PRO A 62 -13.21 -29.26 -12.14
N PRO A 63 -12.62 -30.21 -11.40
CA PRO A 63 -13.33 -31.43 -11.06
C PRO A 63 -14.53 -31.12 -10.14
N ASP A 64 -15.70 -31.67 -10.46
CA ASP A 64 -16.89 -31.58 -9.61
C ASP A 64 -16.65 -32.35 -8.31
N TYR A 65 -16.52 -31.63 -7.20
CA TYR A 65 -16.54 -32.23 -5.87
C TYR A 65 -17.99 -32.25 -5.36
N ASP A 66 -18.70 -33.33 -5.63
CA ASP A 66 -19.95 -33.67 -4.94
C ASP A 66 -19.64 -34.03 -3.48
N LEU A 67 -19.56 -33.02 -2.60
CA LEU A 67 -19.53 -33.22 -1.15
C LEU A 67 -20.94 -32.99 -0.59
N PRO A 68 -21.50 -33.95 0.18
CA PRO A 68 -22.77 -33.74 0.84
C PRO A 68 -22.61 -32.63 1.88
N ARG A 69 -23.40 -31.59 1.70
CA ARG A 69 -23.62 -30.51 2.67
C ARG A 69 -24.42 -31.08 3.84
N GLU A 70 -23.74 -31.60 4.84
CA GLU A 70 -24.36 -31.88 6.15
C GLU A 70 -23.88 -30.85 7.17
N GLY A 71 -24.79 -29.97 7.54
CA GLY A 71 -24.68 -29.22 8.79
C GLY A 71 -25.36 -29.99 9.90
N THR A 72 -24.76 -30.05 11.09
CA THR A 72 -25.48 -30.31 12.35
C THR A 72 -24.64 -29.87 13.54
N SER A 73 -25.27 -29.08 14.41
CA SER A 73 -24.80 -28.70 15.74
C SER A 73 -24.82 -29.87 16.73
N ALA A 74 -24.06 -29.69 17.82
CA ALA A 74 -24.23 -30.20 19.19
C ALA A 74 -23.32 -31.35 19.68
N ALA A 75 -22.58 -31.05 20.77
CA ALA A 75 -22.22 -31.86 21.96
C ALA A 75 -21.49 -33.21 21.74
N SER A 76 -20.53 -33.70 22.55
CA SER A 76 -20.00 -33.39 23.88
C SER A 76 -18.85 -34.39 24.20
N ALA A 77 -17.94 -33.97 25.09
CA ALA A 77 -17.26 -34.72 26.16
C ALA A 77 -16.24 -35.87 25.89
N ASP A 78 -15.28 -35.88 26.83
CA ASP A 78 -14.41 -36.96 27.34
C ASP A 78 -13.14 -37.43 26.58
N ASP A 79 -12.01 -36.84 27.02
CA ASP A 79 -10.97 -37.48 27.85
C ASP A 79 -10.96 -39.02 27.93
N ASP A 80 -9.92 -39.68 27.41
CA ASP A 80 -9.07 -40.65 28.14
C ASP A 80 -7.90 -41.13 27.25
N GLU A 81 -6.72 -41.28 27.86
CA GLU A 81 -5.49 -41.73 27.22
C GLU A 81 -5.52 -43.23 26.88
N THR A 82 -5.00 -43.59 25.70
CA THR A 82 -4.41 -44.93 25.51
C THR A 82 -3.14 -44.87 24.67
N VAL A 83 -2.03 -45.17 25.34
CA VAL A 83 -0.71 -45.46 24.80
C VAL A 83 -0.79 -46.59 23.77
N THR A 84 -0.31 -46.37 22.55
CA THR A 84 0.11 -47.44 21.64
C THR A 84 1.33 -46.98 20.85
N ASP A 85 2.52 -47.28 21.38
CA ASP A 85 3.71 -47.44 20.54
C ASP A 85 3.56 -48.72 19.73
N PRO A 86 3.84 -48.66 18.42
CA PRO A 86 4.78 -49.64 17.90
C PRO A 86 5.85 -48.96 17.05
N ASP A 87 7.09 -49.27 17.41
CA ASP A 87 8.29 -49.09 16.60
C ASP A 87 8.02 -49.54 15.15
N THR A 88 8.07 -48.60 14.22
CA THR A 88 8.26 -48.86 12.80
C THR A 88 9.08 -47.72 12.24
N VAL A 89 10.39 -47.96 12.22
CA VAL A 89 11.36 -47.20 11.42
C VAL A 89 10.91 -47.20 9.95
N GLN A 90 10.36 -46.06 9.50
CA GLN A 90 10.36 -45.68 8.09
C GLN A 90 11.09 -44.34 7.97
N PRO A 91 12.32 -44.31 7.44
CA PRO A 91 13.00 -43.08 7.14
C PRO A 91 12.74 -42.75 5.68
N ASP A 92 11.53 -42.36 5.28
CA ASP A 92 11.34 -41.90 3.92
C ASP A 92 10.22 -40.86 3.76
N LYS A 93 10.63 -39.70 3.23
CA LYS A 93 9.84 -38.56 2.71
C LYS A 93 9.48 -37.44 3.69
N GLN A 94 10.49 -36.84 4.32
CA GLN A 94 10.46 -35.42 4.67
C GLN A 94 10.57 -34.52 3.42
N PHE A 95 9.57 -34.54 2.53
CA PHE A 95 9.44 -33.53 1.47
C PHE A 95 8.15 -32.69 1.58
N GLY A 96 7.22 -33.06 2.46
CA GLY A 96 5.94 -32.35 2.62
C GLY A 96 5.96 -31.12 3.56
N ASN A 97 6.96 -31.01 4.46
CA ASN A 97 6.96 -30.00 5.53
C ASN A 97 7.60 -28.66 5.13
N ILE A 98 8.51 -28.70 4.15
CA ILE A 98 9.35 -27.56 3.74
C ILE A 98 8.52 -26.48 3.03
N ASN A 99 7.58 -26.90 2.18
CA ASN A 99 6.68 -26.00 1.45
C ASN A 99 5.71 -25.31 2.41
N SER A 100 5.18 -26.03 3.40
CA SER A 100 4.27 -25.46 4.40
C SER A 100 4.96 -24.40 5.27
N GLN A 101 6.20 -24.67 5.70
CA GLN A 101 6.98 -23.71 6.49
C GLN A 101 7.36 -22.45 5.68
N THR A 102 7.72 -22.62 4.42
CA THR A 102 8.04 -21.50 3.52
C THR A 102 6.82 -20.62 3.27
N VAL A 103 5.66 -21.22 2.98
CA VAL A 103 4.40 -20.49 2.78
C VAL A 103 3.99 -19.73 4.04
N ARG A 104 4.07 -20.37 5.23
CA ARG A 104 3.82 -19.69 6.51
C ARG A 104 4.75 -18.51 6.74
N HIS A 105 6.03 -18.65 6.41
CA HIS A 105 7.02 -17.59 6.56
C HIS A 105 6.72 -16.39 5.64
N VAL A 106 6.40 -16.64 4.36
CA VAL A 106 6.01 -15.60 3.40
C VAL A 106 4.74 -14.88 3.86
N TYR A 107 3.74 -15.61 4.32
CA TYR A 107 2.49 -15.03 4.83
C TYR A 107 2.72 -14.18 6.09
N THR A 108 3.53 -14.67 7.03
CA THR A 108 3.92 -13.93 8.24
C THR A 108 4.64 -12.62 7.87
N THR A 109 5.53 -12.69 6.88
CA THR A 109 6.26 -11.52 6.39
C THR A 109 5.31 -10.52 5.72
N HIS A 110 4.36 -11.00 4.93
CA HIS A 110 3.33 -10.18 4.30
C HIS A 110 2.47 -9.46 5.35
N LEU A 111 2.01 -10.16 6.39
CA LEU A 111 1.23 -9.56 7.47
C LEU A 111 2.03 -8.50 8.24
N LYS A 112 3.30 -8.78 8.58
CA LYS A 112 4.19 -7.81 9.21
C LYS A 112 4.32 -6.53 8.38
N ARG A 113 4.49 -6.69 7.06
CA ARG A 113 4.58 -5.54 6.14
C ARG A 113 3.27 -4.76 6.04
N GLN A 114 2.12 -5.44 6.08
CA GLN A 114 0.83 -4.75 6.12
C GLN A 114 0.66 -3.91 7.40
N ILE A 115 1.07 -4.45 8.55
CA ILE A 115 1.05 -3.74 9.84
C ILE A 115 1.95 -2.51 9.77
N GLU A 116 3.19 -2.66 9.31
CA GLU A 116 4.15 -1.55 9.18
C GLU A 116 3.61 -0.44 8.26
N LEU A 117 3.02 -0.80 7.11
CA LEU A 117 2.39 0.17 6.20
C LEU A 117 1.23 0.91 6.87
N ALA A 118 0.40 0.20 7.65
CA ALA A 118 -0.68 0.81 8.40
C ALA A 118 -0.16 1.78 9.47
N GLU A 119 0.87 1.40 10.21
CA GLU A 119 1.53 2.23 11.23
C GLU A 119 2.11 3.51 10.63
N VAL A 120 2.81 3.42 9.50
CA VAL A 120 3.35 4.59 8.78
C VAL A 120 2.21 5.53 8.34
N LYS A 121 1.12 4.96 7.80
CA LYS A 121 -0.05 5.75 7.38
C LYS A 121 -0.73 6.45 8.56
N ILE A 122 -0.84 5.78 9.71
CA ILE A 122 -1.37 6.35 10.94
C ILE A 122 -0.46 7.49 11.42
N LYS A 123 0.86 7.27 11.45
CA LYS A 123 1.84 8.28 11.87
C LYS A 123 1.77 9.54 11.01
N LEU A 124 1.74 9.38 9.68
CA LEU A 124 1.59 10.50 8.74
C LEU A 124 0.31 11.31 9.02
N LYS A 125 -0.83 10.62 9.17
CA LYS A 125 -2.11 11.28 9.47
C LYS A 125 -2.07 12.03 10.81
N LYS A 126 -1.45 11.44 11.83
CA LYS A 126 -1.29 12.06 13.15
C LYS A 126 -0.45 13.34 13.05
N THR A 127 0.71 13.29 12.40
CA THR A 127 1.55 14.47 12.20
C THR A 127 0.81 15.57 11.45
N LYS A 128 0.10 15.23 10.37
CA LYS A 128 -0.71 16.21 9.61
C LYS A 128 -1.78 16.88 10.48
N LEU A 129 -2.45 16.13 11.36
CA LEU A 129 -3.44 16.70 12.29
C LEU A 129 -2.79 17.64 13.30
N GLN A 130 -1.63 17.27 13.85
CA GLN A 130 -0.88 18.11 14.79
C GLN A 130 -0.42 19.42 14.13
N ASP A 131 0.08 19.37 12.89
CA ASP A 131 0.48 20.56 12.14
C ASP A 131 -0.71 21.50 11.89
N MET A 132 -1.87 20.94 11.53
CA MET A 132 -3.10 21.71 11.35
C MET A 132 -3.59 22.34 12.66
N GLU A 133 -3.50 21.63 13.78
CA GLU A 133 -3.87 22.16 15.10
C GLU A 133 -2.97 23.32 15.52
N LEU A 134 -1.67 23.20 15.29
CA LEU A 134 -0.69 24.26 15.54
C LEU A 134 -0.93 25.49 14.66
N ASP A 135 -1.22 25.30 13.37
CA ASP A 135 -1.58 26.39 12.46
C ASP A 135 -2.86 27.12 12.90
N MET A 136 -3.89 26.38 13.32
CA MET A 136 -5.12 26.98 13.86
C MET A 136 -4.85 27.79 15.13
N GLU A 137 -3.99 27.31 16.03
CA GLU A 137 -3.63 28.04 17.24
C GLU A 137 -2.85 29.33 16.94
N ILE A 138 -1.91 29.28 15.98
CA ILE A 138 -1.19 30.47 15.52
C ILE A 138 -2.17 31.49 14.94
N LYS A 139 -3.09 31.05 14.08
CA LYS A 139 -4.12 31.92 13.48
C LYS A 139 -5.02 32.55 14.54
N ARG A 140 -5.48 31.76 15.52
CA ARG A 140 -6.29 32.24 16.65
C ARG A 140 -5.58 33.33 17.45
N LYS A 141 -4.30 33.11 17.78
CA LYS A 141 -3.48 34.11 18.49
C LYS A 141 -3.25 35.37 17.65
N THR A 142 -3.03 35.20 16.35
CA THR A 142 -2.84 36.32 15.41
C THR A 142 -4.09 37.17 15.31
N LEU A 143 -5.27 36.55 15.15
CA LEU A 143 -6.55 37.26 15.15
C LEU A 143 -6.75 38.05 16.44
N LYS A 144 -6.54 37.42 17.61
CA LYS A 144 -6.67 38.12 18.90
C LYS A 144 -5.70 39.30 19.04
N LYS A 145 -4.48 39.17 18.51
CA LYS A 145 -3.50 40.26 18.52
C LYS A 145 -3.99 41.44 17.65
N LEU A 146 -4.45 41.15 16.44
CA LEU A 146 -4.96 42.15 15.51
C LEU A 146 -6.20 42.85 16.07
N ASP A 147 -7.14 42.12 16.69
CA ASP A 147 -8.31 42.71 17.34
C ASP A 147 -7.92 43.72 18.42
N LEU A 148 -6.93 43.40 19.26
CA LEU A 148 -6.44 44.31 20.29
C LEU A 148 -5.73 45.54 19.70
N GLU A 149 -5.00 45.37 18.60
CA GLU A 149 -4.36 46.45 17.88
C GLU A 149 -5.38 47.41 17.25
N ILE A 150 -6.43 46.86 16.63
CA ILE A 150 -7.58 47.63 16.11
C ILE A 150 -8.23 48.42 17.26
N GLN A 151 -8.59 47.77 18.36
CA GLN A 151 -9.21 48.44 19.51
C GLN A 151 -8.34 49.54 20.12
N LYS A 152 -7.01 49.38 20.08
CA LYS A 152 -6.07 50.40 20.54
C LYS A 152 -6.09 51.60 19.60
N LEU A 153 -5.98 51.38 18.30
CA LEU A 153 -6.01 52.44 17.29
C LEU A 153 -7.34 53.19 17.26
N GLU A 154 -8.47 52.49 17.42
CA GLU A 154 -9.79 53.11 17.54
C GLU A 154 -9.88 54.04 18.75
N ARG A 155 -9.33 53.63 19.90
CA ARG A 155 -9.27 54.49 21.10
C ARG A 155 -8.40 55.72 20.88
N GLU A 156 -7.25 55.57 20.23
CA GLU A 156 -6.37 56.70 19.91
C GLU A 156 -7.06 57.68 18.95
N LEU A 157 -7.72 57.20 17.90
CA LEU A 157 -8.49 58.03 16.97
C LEU A 157 -9.64 58.78 17.65
N GLN A 158 -10.33 58.15 18.60
CA GLN A 158 -11.39 58.79 19.38
C GLN A 158 -10.84 59.85 20.36
N ALA A 159 -9.65 59.64 20.92
CA ALA A 159 -9.01 60.60 21.82
C ALA A 159 -8.50 61.88 21.13
N HIS A 160 -8.33 61.84 19.81
CA HIS A 160 -7.90 62.97 18.98
C HIS A 160 -9.06 63.71 18.27
N LYS A 161 -10.31 63.36 18.58
CA LYS A 161 -11.52 64.11 18.18
C LYS A 161 -11.97 65.01 19.31
#